data_AF-A0A661BGT6-F1
#
_entry.id   AF-A0A661BGT6-F1
#
_cell.length_a   1.000
_cell.length_b   1.000
_cell.length_c   1.000
_cell.angle_alpha   90.00
_cell.angle_beta   90.00
_cell.angle_gamma   90.00
#
_symmetry.space_group_name_H-M   'P 1'
#
loop_
_entity.id
_entity.type
_entity.pdbx_description
1 polymer ?
#
loop_
_entity_poly.entity_id
_entity_poly.type
_entity_poly.pdbx_seq_one_letter_code
_entity_poly.pdbx_strand_id
1 'polypeptide(L)'
;PKEIINTCHSATDAGVEMYFNFDVLDTSNEDEDCHPVLGGAVYTSTDGGSGWNSHTATVIGDPGYDSTYEASFTNPASGNVQYYYKVWTDSTVSCWLPNNSSNTFPAPNNKLVQICGDPTGDQDAIILPWDNGSRSYSCTDLVDFWVGYSSSNLFYKMTVAGGGFPYSHTEHVSTGLASWCPNSEVDLDVFHIYTFPIINPNAPYPDSIFYAAIYGDVSISFVVVTIHIWTGVYKVHKLDSTATWMDYLSVYTRLGDIESNVSGNTLSLRVPLSVLTSDSDFGTLDPDLPLATGCGIGTACAFPKDPGCFIYGLCDTFAYSISDGSPSVGMYLKTGEYTVTPSSPPVLSAYGGSAAGGKGVTFYYCTYTDPEGDIPVVHEVVIDGTPYTLDSYGDHTYSDGANFYLVLSDIGSRPTFHFHFSDGANDVTTEDLSLGIEENIPSSGFTLGSAYPNPFNAAVTIPVDAYEDFDNITIDIYNINGEKIRTLHSGYLSRGFHHFIWNGKDASSGLYFVRVRAAGDEQLSRIMLMK
;
A
#
# COMPACT_ATOMS: atom_id res chain seq x y z
N PRO A 1 3.79 4.94 1.03
CA PRO A 1 3.18 4.17 -0.08
C PRO A 1 2.08 4.98 -0.80
N LYS A 2 2.06 4.94 -2.12
CA LYS A 2 0.93 5.37 -2.93
C LYS A 2 0.52 4.13 -3.67
N GLU A 3 -0.77 3.85 -3.60
CA GLU A 3 -1.47 2.89 -4.44
C GLU A 3 -0.94 1.46 -4.37
N ILE A 4 -1.46 0.73 -3.40
CA ILE A 4 -1.69 -0.71 -3.59
C ILE A 4 -2.79 -0.78 -4.66
N ILE A 5 -2.37 -0.93 -5.92
CA ILE A 5 -3.26 -1.27 -7.01
C ILE A 5 -3.63 -2.73 -6.76
N ASN A 6 -4.70 -2.94 -6.01
CA ASN A 6 -5.33 -4.24 -5.92
C ASN A 6 -5.93 -4.51 -7.30
N THR A 7 -5.12 -5.07 -8.21
CA THR A 7 -5.52 -5.35 -9.61
C THR A 7 -6.63 -6.39 -9.71
N CYS A 8 -7.03 -7.01 -8.60
CA CYS A 8 -8.10 -7.98 -8.56
C CYS A 8 -9.15 -7.50 -7.55
N HIS A 9 -10.18 -6.82 -8.05
CA HIS A 9 -11.38 -6.51 -7.28
C HIS A 9 -12.33 -7.70 -7.16
N SER A 10 -12.10 -8.77 -7.92
CA SER A 10 -12.93 -9.95 -7.90
C SER A 10 -12.12 -11.23 -7.80
N ALA A 11 -12.42 -11.93 -6.73
CA ALA A 11 -12.22 -13.35 -6.60
C ALA A 11 -13.33 -14.04 -7.40
N THR A 12 -13.20 -14.12 -8.72
CA THR A 12 -14.21 -14.81 -9.50
C THR A 12 -14.00 -16.33 -9.34
N ASP A 13 -15.07 -17.05 -8.96
CA ASP A 13 -15.16 -18.49 -8.67
C ASP A 13 -14.15 -19.20 -7.72
N ALA A 14 -14.64 -20.28 -7.13
CA ALA A 14 -13.87 -21.17 -6.26
C ALA A 14 -12.62 -21.71 -6.99
N GLY A 15 -11.43 -21.48 -6.44
CA GLY A 15 -10.20 -22.07 -7.00
C GLY A 15 -9.48 -21.21 -8.04
N VAL A 16 -9.92 -19.98 -8.29
CA VAL A 16 -9.18 -19.02 -9.13
C VAL A 16 -8.05 -18.37 -8.34
N GLU A 17 -6.93 -18.16 -9.01
CA GLU A 17 -5.73 -17.52 -8.50
C GLU A 17 -5.86 -16.00 -8.59
N MET A 18 -5.78 -15.30 -7.45
CA MET A 18 -5.65 -13.83 -7.44
C MET A 18 -4.20 -13.43 -7.33
N TYR A 19 -3.92 -12.21 -7.77
CA TYR A 19 -2.64 -11.56 -7.67
C TYR A 19 -2.73 -10.34 -6.75
N PHE A 20 -1.83 -10.26 -5.79
CA PHE A 20 -1.65 -9.11 -4.91
C PHE A 20 -0.47 -8.30 -5.42
N ASN A 21 -0.76 -7.09 -5.91
CA ASN A 21 0.26 -6.15 -6.38
C ASN A 21 0.49 -5.03 -5.36
N PHE A 22 1.74 -4.85 -4.93
CA PHE A 22 2.12 -3.81 -3.97
C PHE A 22 3.45 -3.17 -4.34
N ASP A 23 3.53 -1.86 -4.16
CA ASP A 23 4.70 -1.04 -4.46
C ASP A 23 5.27 -0.40 -3.19
N VAL A 24 6.60 -0.30 -3.13
CA VAL A 24 7.32 0.44 -2.10
C VAL A 24 7.68 1.79 -2.70
N LEU A 25 6.97 2.85 -2.30
CA LEU A 25 7.32 4.20 -2.69
C LEU A 25 8.76 4.51 -2.28
N ASP A 26 9.62 4.65 -3.28
CA ASP A 26 10.93 5.25 -3.17
C ASP A 26 10.80 6.78 -3.12
N THR A 27 10.16 7.29 -2.07
CA THR A 27 9.97 8.73 -1.88
C THR A 27 10.76 9.21 -0.68
N SER A 28 12.08 9.17 -0.79
CA SER A 28 12.92 10.21 -0.20
C SER A 28 14.16 10.41 -1.06
N ASN A 29 14.09 11.42 -1.94
CA ASN A 29 15.21 12.22 -2.46
C ASN A 29 16.51 11.50 -2.83
N GLU A 30 16.84 11.48 -4.13
CA GLU A 30 18.17 11.73 -4.76
C GLU A 30 19.49 11.24 -4.11
N ASP A 31 19.50 10.50 -3.01
CA ASP A 31 20.68 9.97 -2.32
C ASP A 31 20.85 8.48 -2.65
N GLU A 32 22.09 8.06 -2.83
CA GLU A 32 22.55 6.75 -3.31
C GLU A 32 22.21 5.55 -2.38
N ASP A 33 21.37 5.75 -1.35
CA ASP A 33 21.14 4.82 -0.23
C ASP A 33 19.77 4.11 -0.27
N CYS A 34 19.04 4.16 -1.40
CA CYS A 34 17.85 3.35 -1.58
C CYS A 34 18.24 1.87 -1.77
N HIS A 35 18.28 1.13 -0.66
CA HIS A 35 18.63 -0.28 -0.65
C HIS A 35 17.59 -1.10 -1.44
N PRO A 36 18.03 -2.07 -2.27
CA PRO A 36 17.12 -2.91 -3.01
C PRO A 36 16.23 -3.69 -2.03
N VAL A 37 14.92 -3.72 -2.30
CA VAL A 37 14.00 -4.56 -1.54
C VAL A 37 14.37 -6.03 -1.77
N LEU A 38 14.69 -6.73 -0.68
CA LEU A 38 15.26 -8.07 -0.69
C LEU A 38 14.21 -9.18 -0.67
N GLY A 39 12.98 -8.86 -0.28
CA GLY A 39 11.89 -9.82 -0.28
C GLY A 39 10.55 -9.24 0.12
N GLY A 40 9.50 -9.98 -0.24
CA GLY A 40 8.12 -9.67 0.11
C GLY A 40 7.31 -10.94 0.32
N ALA A 41 6.27 -10.84 1.16
CA ALA A 41 5.31 -11.91 1.38
C ALA A 41 3.92 -11.34 1.65
N VAL A 42 2.90 -12.04 1.18
CA VAL A 42 1.49 -11.80 1.49
C VAL A 42 0.99 -12.93 2.37
N TYR A 43 0.20 -12.59 3.37
CA TYR A 43 -0.41 -13.54 4.29
C TYR A 43 -1.92 -13.47 4.13
N THR A 44 -2.57 -14.61 3.91
CA THR A 44 -4.03 -14.69 3.77
C THR A 44 -4.66 -15.58 4.83
N SER A 45 -5.88 -15.25 5.21
CA SER A 45 -6.68 -15.96 6.20
C SER A 45 -8.12 -16.09 5.74
N THR A 46 -8.66 -17.31 5.78
CA THR A 46 -10.07 -17.61 5.44
C THR A 46 -10.92 -17.94 6.67
N ASP A 47 -10.36 -17.86 7.88
CA ASP A 47 -10.99 -18.29 9.15
C ASP A 47 -11.13 -17.14 10.18
N GLY A 48 -11.29 -15.91 9.69
CA GLY A 48 -11.42 -14.70 10.54
C GLY A 48 -10.10 -14.30 11.23
N GLY A 49 -8.96 -14.70 10.66
CA GLY A 49 -7.62 -14.36 11.11
C GLY A 49 -7.16 -15.27 12.25
N SER A 50 -7.75 -16.45 12.39
CA SER A 50 -7.33 -17.45 13.38
C SER A 50 -6.07 -18.19 12.91
N GLY A 51 -5.93 -18.41 11.60
CA GLY A 51 -4.74 -18.95 10.95
C GLY A 51 -4.34 -18.13 9.73
N TRP A 52 -3.04 -18.10 9.42
CA TRP A 52 -2.50 -17.36 8.27
C TRP A 52 -1.66 -18.28 7.39
N ASN A 53 -1.88 -18.21 6.09
CA ASN A 53 -1.09 -18.86 5.06
C ASN A 53 -0.18 -17.82 4.41
N SER A 54 1.11 -18.11 4.25
CA SER A 54 2.08 -17.21 3.63
C SER A 54 2.29 -17.54 2.16
N HIS A 55 2.35 -16.51 1.32
CA HIS A 55 2.63 -16.56 -0.11
C HIS A 55 3.85 -15.68 -0.37
N THR A 56 4.89 -16.24 -0.99
CA THR A 56 6.10 -15.47 -1.32
C THR A 56 5.77 -14.55 -2.48
N ALA A 57 6.21 -13.29 -2.40
CA ALA A 57 6.02 -12.33 -3.47
C ALA A 57 7.24 -12.25 -4.37
N THR A 58 7.01 -12.20 -5.67
CA THR A 58 8.02 -12.03 -6.71
C THR A 58 8.02 -10.61 -7.24
N VAL A 59 9.20 -10.09 -7.58
CA VAL A 59 9.32 -8.78 -8.23
C VAL A 59 8.84 -8.90 -9.68
N ILE A 60 7.93 -8.02 -10.10
CA ILE A 60 7.43 -7.95 -11.49
C ILE A 60 7.97 -6.74 -12.28
N GLY A 61 8.85 -5.93 -11.66
CA GLY A 61 9.60 -4.81 -12.27
C GLY A 61 11.13 -4.95 -12.15
N ASP A 62 11.88 -3.93 -12.58
CA ASP A 62 13.34 -3.90 -12.41
C ASP A 62 13.70 -3.46 -10.97
N PRO A 63 14.62 -4.15 -10.27
CA PRO A 63 15.08 -3.72 -8.94
C PRO A 63 15.61 -2.28 -8.97
N GLY A 64 14.98 -1.38 -8.21
CA GLY A 64 15.36 0.04 -8.11
C GLY A 64 14.55 1.02 -8.98
N TYR A 65 13.61 0.54 -9.80
CA TYR A 65 12.64 1.39 -10.52
C TYR A 65 11.25 0.73 -10.48
N ASP A 66 10.28 1.39 -9.84
CA ASP A 66 8.90 0.91 -9.61
C ASP A 66 8.84 -0.56 -9.15
N SER A 67 9.22 -0.79 -7.89
CA SER A 67 9.31 -2.13 -7.29
C SER A 67 7.91 -2.68 -6.97
N THR A 68 7.19 -3.09 -8.01
CA THR A 68 5.93 -3.82 -7.86
C THR A 68 6.21 -5.28 -7.54
N TYR A 69 5.60 -5.76 -6.47
CA TYR A 69 5.63 -7.13 -6.01
C TYR A 69 4.31 -7.81 -6.27
N GLU A 70 4.38 -9.04 -6.76
CA GLU A 70 3.23 -9.88 -7.01
C GLU A 70 3.29 -11.13 -6.13
N ALA A 71 2.22 -11.42 -5.40
CA ALA A 71 2.02 -12.74 -4.79
C ALA A 71 0.68 -13.30 -5.24
N SER A 72 0.59 -14.61 -5.43
CA SER A 72 -0.65 -15.25 -5.83
C SER A 72 -1.30 -16.07 -4.70
N PHE A 73 -2.63 -16.13 -4.69
CA PHE A 73 -3.41 -16.94 -3.76
C PHE A 73 -4.66 -17.49 -4.44
N THR A 74 -4.89 -18.79 -4.29
CA THR A 74 -6.11 -19.44 -4.76
C THR A 74 -7.27 -19.17 -3.81
N ASN A 75 -8.34 -18.57 -4.33
CA ASN A 75 -9.51 -18.21 -3.54
C ASN A 75 -10.27 -19.40 -2.93
N PRO A 76 -10.85 -19.22 -1.71
CA PRO A 76 -11.87 -20.13 -1.23
C PRO A 76 -13.13 -20.05 -2.12
N ALA A 77 -14.00 -21.05 -2.02
CA ALA A 77 -15.24 -21.08 -2.81
C ALA A 77 -16.23 -19.95 -2.50
N SER A 78 -16.18 -19.41 -1.29
CA SER A 78 -16.94 -18.24 -0.84
C SER A 78 -16.45 -17.80 0.54
N GLY A 79 -16.82 -16.58 0.95
CA GLY A 79 -16.57 -16.05 2.30
C GLY A 79 -15.51 -14.96 2.33
N ASN A 80 -15.14 -14.52 3.52
CA ASN A 80 -14.22 -13.39 3.68
C ASN A 80 -12.78 -13.89 3.73
N VAL A 81 -11.91 -13.22 2.99
CA VAL A 81 -10.47 -13.41 3.09
C VAL A 81 -9.86 -12.16 3.65
N GLN A 82 -9.18 -12.32 4.77
CA GLN A 82 -8.35 -11.29 5.35
C GLN A 82 -6.92 -11.44 4.83
N TYR A 83 -6.24 -10.32 4.62
CA TYR A 83 -4.86 -10.34 4.17
C TYR A 83 -4.03 -9.19 4.78
N TYR A 84 -2.73 -9.44 4.88
CA TYR A 84 -1.72 -8.41 5.13
C TYR A 84 -0.45 -8.76 4.35
N TYR A 85 0.47 -7.81 4.21
CA TYR A 85 1.75 -8.05 3.55
C TYR A 85 2.91 -7.54 4.41
N LYS A 86 4.09 -8.10 4.13
CA LYS A 86 5.37 -7.67 4.68
C LYS A 86 6.36 -7.56 3.52
N VAL A 87 7.06 -6.44 3.44
CA VAL A 87 8.20 -6.21 2.53
C VAL A 87 9.40 -5.77 3.34
N TRP A 88 10.60 -6.12 2.91
CA TRP A 88 11.82 -5.75 3.62
C TRP A 88 13.00 -5.51 2.69
N THR A 89 13.84 -4.54 3.08
CA THR A 89 15.19 -4.34 2.54
C THR A 89 16.20 -5.01 3.48
N ASP A 90 17.49 -4.79 3.25
CA ASP A 90 18.54 -5.15 4.22
C ASP A 90 18.46 -4.36 5.54
N SER A 91 17.76 -3.23 5.55
CA SER A 91 17.86 -2.20 6.59
C SER A 91 16.51 -1.80 7.20
N THR A 92 15.40 -2.09 6.53
CA THR A 92 14.06 -1.68 6.98
C THR A 92 12.98 -2.69 6.61
N VAL A 93 11.86 -2.65 7.35
CA VAL A 93 10.68 -3.46 7.08
C VAL A 93 9.47 -2.56 6.90
N SER A 94 8.59 -2.83 5.94
CA SER A 94 7.27 -2.19 5.84
C SER A 94 6.18 -3.26 5.82
N CYS A 95 5.12 -3.07 6.61
CA CYS A 95 4.08 -4.08 6.73
C CYS A 95 2.69 -3.52 7.04
N TRP A 96 1.69 -4.14 6.41
CA TRP A 96 0.33 -4.17 6.95
C TRP A 96 0.27 -5.21 8.06
N LEU A 97 -0.60 -5.00 9.03
CA LEU A 97 -0.65 -5.83 10.22
C LEU A 97 -1.98 -6.55 10.32
N PRO A 98 -2.02 -7.78 10.87
CA PRO A 98 -3.26 -8.42 11.25
C PRO A 98 -3.86 -7.71 12.48
N ASN A 99 -5.14 -7.37 12.40
CA ASN A 99 -5.85 -6.69 13.49
C ASN A 99 -6.20 -7.66 14.63
N ASN A 100 -5.73 -7.36 15.85
CA ASN A 100 -6.15 -7.98 17.09
C ASN A 100 -7.48 -7.37 17.58
N SER A 101 -8.57 -7.63 16.85
CA SER A 101 -9.89 -7.02 17.10
C SER A 101 -10.48 -7.33 18.49
N SER A 102 -10.14 -8.50 19.06
CA SER A 102 -10.51 -8.89 20.43
C SER A 102 -9.68 -8.19 21.51
N ASN A 103 -8.66 -7.43 21.13
CA ASN A 103 -7.75 -6.70 22.02
C ASN A 103 -7.09 -7.62 23.08
N THR A 104 -6.82 -8.87 22.70
CA THR A 104 -6.30 -9.91 23.60
C THR A 104 -4.87 -9.58 24.02
N PHE A 105 -4.53 -9.78 25.30
CA PHE A 105 -3.20 -9.56 25.87
C PHE A 105 -2.76 -10.75 26.77
N PRO A 106 -1.52 -11.26 26.63
CA PRO A 106 -0.57 -11.02 25.54
C PRO A 106 -1.17 -11.27 24.16
N ALA A 107 -0.76 -10.47 23.17
CA ALA A 107 -1.27 -10.63 21.82
C ALA A 107 -0.81 -11.99 21.25
N PRO A 108 -1.70 -12.79 20.66
CA PRO A 108 -1.32 -14.08 20.11
C PRO A 108 -0.48 -13.89 18.83
N ASN A 109 0.42 -14.84 18.53
CA ASN A 109 1.37 -14.71 17.42
C ASN A 109 0.70 -14.53 16.06
N ASN A 110 -0.47 -15.13 15.84
CA ASN A 110 -1.28 -14.94 14.62
C ASN A 110 -1.91 -13.54 14.52
N LYS A 111 -1.73 -12.66 15.51
CA LYS A 111 -2.14 -11.25 15.49
C LYS A 111 -0.94 -10.31 15.60
N LEU A 112 0.26 -10.83 15.32
CA LEU A 112 1.51 -10.09 15.28
C LEU A 112 2.26 -10.41 13.98
N VAL A 113 3.12 -9.50 13.55
CA VAL A 113 4.07 -9.70 12.46
C VAL A 113 5.48 -9.71 13.05
N GLN A 114 6.27 -10.73 12.71
CA GLN A 114 7.69 -10.78 13.06
C GLN A 114 8.43 -9.78 12.18
N ILE A 115 9.14 -8.84 12.80
CA ILE A 115 9.87 -7.79 12.11
C ILE A 115 11.28 -8.26 11.84
N CYS A 116 12.04 -8.55 12.89
CA CYS A 116 13.36 -9.16 12.81
C CYS A 116 13.41 -10.44 13.63
N GLY A 117 14.26 -11.35 13.16
CA GLY A 117 14.88 -12.36 14.00
C GLY A 117 16.37 -12.09 14.00
N ASP A 118 17.00 -12.20 15.16
CA ASP A 118 18.42 -11.97 15.38
C ASP A 118 19.15 -13.26 15.78
N PRO A 119 20.31 -13.56 15.18
CA PRO A 119 21.19 -14.63 15.63
C PRO A 119 21.66 -14.43 17.07
N THR A 120 21.46 -15.45 17.92
CA THR A 120 21.93 -15.36 19.31
C THR A 120 23.42 -15.03 19.45
N GLY A 121 23.72 -14.02 20.26
CA GLY A 121 25.06 -13.61 20.67
C GLY A 121 25.72 -12.58 19.77
N ASP A 122 24.97 -11.86 18.95
CA ASP A 122 25.45 -10.80 18.07
C ASP A 122 25.25 -9.38 18.62
N GLN A 123 24.79 -9.27 19.87
CA GLN A 123 24.79 -8.03 20.66
C GLN A 123 26.02 -7.12 20.42
N ASP A 124 25.75 -5.82 20.28
CA ASP A 124 26.76 -4.79 20.13
C ASP A 124 27.61 -4.64 21.39
N ALA A 125 28.92 -4.51 21.17
CA ALA A 125 29.87 -4.28 22.24
C ALA A 125 29.73 -2.84 22.76
N ILE A 126 29.72 -2.69 24.09
CA ILE A 126 29.69 -1.38 24.74
C ILE A 126 31.11 -0.83 24.81
N ILE A 127 31.28 0.42 24.36
CA ILE A 127 32.55 1.14 24.44
C ILE A 127 32.51 2.05 25.67
N LEU A 128 33.38 1.76 26.64
CA LEU A 128 33.53 2.62 27.81
C LEU A 128 34.41 3.84 27.48
N PRO A 129 34.19 5.02 28.10
CA PRO A 129 34.85 6.27 27.69
C PRO A 129 36.38 6.31 27.78
N TRP A 130 36.98 5.40 28.54
CA TRP A 130 38.43 5.26 28.72
C TRP A 130 38.99 3.97 28.14
N ASP A 131 38.14 3.12 27.57
CA ASP A 131 38.59 1.92 26.88
C ASP A 131 38.82 2.24 25.40
N ASN A 132 40.04 1.96 24.93
CA ASN A 132 40.37 2.05 23.50
C ASN A 132 39.91 0.80 22.72
N GLY A 133 39.17 -0.11 23.37
CA GLY A 133 38.57 -1.29 22.77
C GLY A 133 37.11 -1.48 23.17
N SER A 134 36.35 -2.12 22.29
CA SER A 134 34.96 -2.52 22.56
C SER A 134 34.93 -3.68 23.55
N ARG A 135 34.03 -3.64 24.54
CA ARG A 135 33.80 -4.77 25.45
C ARG A 135 32.41 -5.33 25.30
N SER A 136 32.35 -6.64 25.08
CA SER A 136 31.13 -7.41 25.24
C SER A 136 31.17 -8.08 26.62
N TYR A 137 30.40 -7.58 27.57
CA TYR A 137 30.01 -8.34 28.78
C TYR A 137 28.62 -8.96 28.55
N SER A 138 28.06 -9.70 29.51
CA SER A 138 26.77 -10.39 29.35
C SER A 138 25.59 -9.42 29.30
N CYS A 139 25.50 -8.64 28.23
CA CYS A 139 24.30 -7.90 27.88
C CYS A 139 23.18 -8.86 27.49
N THR A 140 21.94 -8.37 27.63
CA THR A 140 20.78 -9.06 27.13
C THR A 140 20.77 -8.91 25.61
N ASP A 141 20.71 -10.03 24.90
CA ASP A 141 20.77 -10.16 23.44
C ASP A 141 19.35 -10.26 22.87
N LEU A 142 19.00 -9.41 21.91
CA LEU A 142 17.73 -9.47 21.19
C LEU A 142 17.73 -10.72 20.31
N VAL A 143 16.60 -11.42 20.25
CA VAL A 143 16.46 -12.62 19.40
C VAL A 143 15.29 -12.49 18.45
N ASP A 144 14.20 -11.86 18.89
CA ASP A 144 13.05 -11.64 18.01
C ASP A 144 12.31 -10.37 18.40
N PHE A 145 11.82 -9.66 17.39
CA PHE A 145 10.90 -8.54 17.56
C PHE A 145 9.63 -8.73 16.73
N TRP A 146 8.49 -8.52 17.38
CA TRP A 146 7.17 -8.65 16.78
C TRP A 146 6.30 -7.46 17.13
N VAL A 147 5.45 -7.08 16.19
CA VAL A 147 4.54 -5.93 16.32
C VAL A 147 3.12 -6.29 15.90
N GLY A 148 2.14 -5.60 16.46
CA GLY A 148 0.75 -5.70 16.05
C GLY A 148 -0.09 -4.57 16.62
N TYR A 149 -1.39 -4.59 16.32
CA TYR A 149 -2.28 -3.50 16.72
C TYR A 149 -3.73 -3.96 16.90
N SER A 150 -4.51 -3.10 17.54
CA SER A 150 -5.97 -3.10 17.52
C SER A 150 -6.48 -1.67 17.26
N SER A 151 -7.80 -1.49 17.27
CA SER A 151 -8.42 -0.15 17.16
C SER A 151 -8.03 0.81 18.29
N SER A 152 -7.43 0.33 19.39
CA SER A 152 -7.15 1.13 20.58
C SER A 152 -5.76 0.92 21.18
N ASN A 153 -5.00 -0.06 20.71
CA ASN A 153 -3.71 -0.41 21.31
C ASN A 153 -2.68 -0.81 20.25
N LEU A 154 -1.41 -0.52 20.55
CA LEU A 154 -0.25 -1.15 19.91
C LEU A 154 0.23 -2.31 20.77
N PHE A 155 0.73 -3.34 20.12
CA PHE A 155 1.28 -4.52 20.77
C PHE A 155 2.72 -4.75 20.31
N TYR A 156 3.59 -4.97 21.29
CA TYR A 156 4.98 -5.32 21.04
C TYR A 156 5.30 -6.63 21.74
N LYS A 157 6.12 -7.45 21.11
CA LYS A 157 6.68 -8.64 21.73
C LYS A 157 8.16 -8.73 21.37
N MET A 158 8.98 -8.80 22.41
CA MET A 158 10.43 -8.93 22.33
C MET A 158 10.84 -10.26 22.97
N THR A 159 11.74 -10.97 22.32
CA THR A 159 12.39 -12.17 22.89
C THR A 159 13.88 -11.91 22.99
N VAL A 160 14.48 -12.35 24.10
CA VAL A 160 15.91 -12.17 24.37
C VAL A 160 16.61 -13.49 24.65
N ALA A 161 17.93 -13.56 24.45
CA ALA A 161 18.75 -14.67 24.91
C ALA A 161 19.12 -14.48 26.40
N GLY A 162 19.54 -15.55 27.08
CA GLY A 162 19.97 -15.49 28.48
C GLY A 162 18.86 -15.52 29.54
N GLY A 163 17.60 -15.27 29.17
CA GLY A 163 16.41 -15.54 29.99
C GLY A 163 16.09 -14.46 31.03
N GLY A 164 14.97 -13.77 30.81
CA GLY A 164 14.43 -12.74 31.71
C GLY A 164 14.62 -11.32 31.18
N PHE A 165 14.03 -10.35 31.87
CA PHE A 165 14.15 -8.92 31.58
C PHE A 165 14.65 -8.19 32.82
N PRO A 166 15.92 -8.38 33.22
CA PRO A 166 16.47 -7.69 34.38
C PRO A 166 16.47 -6.19 34.14
N TYR A 167 16.17 -5.40 35.17
CA TYR A 167 16.36 -3.95 35.14
C TYR A 167 17.79 -3.53 35.46
N SER A 168 18.51 -4.36 36.22
CA SER A 168 19.92 -4.15 36.49
C SER A 168 20.64 -5.44 36.88
N HIS A 169 21.95 -5.40 36.77
CA HIS A 169 22.89 -6.38 37.32
C HIS A 169 24.24 -5.71 37.57
N THR A 170 25.14 -6.41 38.26
CA THR A 170 26.51 -5.95 38.48
C THR A 170 27.45 -6.76 37.62
N GLU A 171 28.32 -6.07 36.87
CA GLU A 171 29.36 -6.67 36.03
C GLU A 171 30.75 -6.42 36.62
N HIS A 172 31.59 -7.44 36.63
CA HIS A 172 32.97 -7.34 37.11
C HIS A 172 33.91 -7.10 35.93
N VAL A 173 34.45 -5.89 35.81
CA VAL A 173 35.28 -5.49 34.65
C VAL A 173 36.70 -5.12 35.05
N SER A 174 37.69 -5.62 34.30
CA SER A 174 39.09 -5.21 34.50
C SER A 174 39.35 -3.84 33.88
N THR A 175 39.72 -2.81 34.64
CA THR A 175 39.86 -1.45 34.09
C THR A 175 41.09 -1.24 33.22
N GLY A 176 42.13 -2.09 33.36
CA GLY A 176 43.44 -1.83 32.76
C GLY A 176 44.15 -0.56 33.31
N LEU A 177 43.55 0.15 34.28
CA LEU A 177 44.01 1.44 34.83
C LEU A 177 45.00 1.28 35.99
N ALA A 178 45.91 0.32 35.90
CA ALA A 178 46.77 -0.14 37.00
C ALA A 178 47.66 0.95 37.65
N SER A 179 47.87 2.10 36.99
CA SER A 179 48.71 3.19 37.51
C SER A 179 47.96 4.28 38.29
N TRP A 180 46.63 4.34 38.24
CA TRP A 180 45.83 5.44 38.83
C TRP A 180 44.68 4.97 39.73
N CYS A 181 44.26 3.70 39.57
CA CYS A 181 43.36 3.01 40.49
C CYS A 181 44.12 1.81 41.06
N PRO A 182 44.19 1.63 42.39
CA PRO A 182 44.89 0.50 42.99
C PRO A 182 44.24 -0.85 42.66
N ASN A 183 42.97 -0.84 42.25
CA ASN A 183 42.21 -2.00 41.82
C ASN A 183 42.19 -2.08 40.29
N SER A 184 42.74 -3.18 39.74
CA SER A 184 42.68 -3.49 38.31
C SER A 184 41.32 -4.04 37.87
N GLU A 185 40.38 -4.18 38.81
CA GLU A 185 39.02 -4.69 38.66
C GLU A 185 38.06 -3.76 39.38
N VAL A 186 36.93 -3.45 38.74
CA VAL A 186 35.84 -2.64 39.33
C VAL A 186 34.50 -3.29 39.05
N ASP A 187 33.58 -3.11 39.97
CA ASP A 187 32.18 -3.49 39.79
C ASP A 187 31.48 -2.37 39.03
N LEU A 188 30.66 -2.73 38.04
CA LEU A 188 29.87 -1.84 37.22
C LEU A 188 28.40 -2.14 37.47
N ASP A 189 27.63 -1.17 37.93
CA ASP A 189 26.17 -1.32 37.99
C ASP A 189 25.61 -1.04 36.60
N VAL A 190 25.09 -2.09 35.97
CA VAL A 190 24.53 -2.05 34.61
C VAL A 190 23.01 -2.03 34.71
N PHE A 191 22.40 -1.02 34.13
CA PHE A 191 20.96 -0.84 34.03
C PHE A 191 20.50 -1.09 32.61
N HIS A 192 19.36 -1.77 32.47
CA HIS A 192 18.75 -2.10 31.19
C HIS A 192 17.40 -1.41 31.05
N ILE A 193 17.19 -0.82 29.87
CA ILE A 193 15.96 -0.17 29.47
C ILE A 193 15.55 -0.79 28.14
N TYR A 194 14.36 -1.40 28.10
CA TYR A 194 13.84 -2.01 26.87
C TYR A 194 12.90 -1.01 26.22
N THR A 195 13.26 -0.57 25.02
CA THR A 195 12.64 0.58 24.37
C THR A 195 11.97 0.19 23.07
N PHE A 196 10.84 0.82 22.80
CA PHE A 196 10.02 0.63 21.61
C PHE A 196 9.66 2.02 21.09
N PRO A 197 10.51 2.64 20.25
CA PRO A 197 10.27 3.97 19.70
C PRO A 197 8.99 3.99 18.86
N ILE A 198 8.28 5.10 18.87
CA ILE A 198 7.01 5.29 18.17
C ILE A 198 7.05 6.67 17.51
N ILE A 199 7.03 6.68 16.19
CA ILE A 199 7.10 7.91 15.39
C ILE A 199 5.87 7.95 14.50
N ASN A 200 5.06 8.99 14.69
CA ASN A 200 3.99 9.32 13.77
C ASN A 200 4.56 10.27 12.71
N PRO A 201 4.68 9.87 11.43
CA PRO A 201 5.18 10.76 10.38
C PRO A 201 4.25 11.95 10.13
N ASN A 202 2.98 11.86 10.54
CA ASN A 202 2.01 12.96 10.47
C ASN A 202 2.06 13.88 11.71
N ALA A 203 2.99 13.65 12.64
CA ALA A 203 3.19 14.55 13.77
C ALA A 203 3.65 15.93 13.28
N PRO A 204 3.32 17.04 13.98
CA PRO A 204 3.79 18.38 13.60
C PRO A 204 5.32 18.56 13.67
N TYR A 205 6.01 17.78 14.51
CA TYR A 205 7.44 17.93 14.79
C TYR A 205 8.20 16.58 14.82
N PRO A 206 8.15 15.77 13.73
CA PRO A 206 8.64 14.39 13.75
C PRO A 206 10.16 14.28 13.94
N ASP A 207 10.93 15.33 13.61
CA ASP A 207 12.40 15.36 13.72
C ASP A 207 12.91 15.90 15.07
N SER A 208 12.01 16.37 15.92
CA SER A 208 12.32 17.07 17.18
C SER A 208 11.67 16.43 18.41
N ILE A 209 10.61 15.66 18.23
CA ILE A 209 9.89 14.99 19.30
C ILE A 209 9.76 13.51 18.96
N PHE A 210 10.23 12.66 19.86
CA PHE A 210 10.14 11.21 19.75
C PHE A 210 9.25 10.66 20.85
N TYR A 211 8.53 9.59 20.56
CA TYR A 211 7.78 8.87 21.58
C TYR A 211 8.38 7.48 21.73
N ALA A 212 8.31 6.91 22.93
CA ALA A 212 8.74 5.54 23.16
C ALA A 212 7.90 4.90 24.25
N ALA A 213 7.50 3.65 24.03
CA ALA A 213 7.11 2.79 25.13
C ALA A 213 8.38 2.20 25.75
N ILE A 214 8.46 2.25 27.07
CA ILE A 214 9.62 1.82 27.83
C ILE A 214 9.18 0.78 28.84
N TYR A 215 9.89 -0.35 28.88
CA TYR A 215 9.88 -1.29 30.00
C TYR A 215 11.20 -1.14 30.76
N GLY A 216 11.10 -0.77 32.04
CA GLY A 216 12.25 -0.41 32.85
C GLY A 216 11.84 -0.01 34.28
N ASP A 217 12.80 -0.12 35.20
CA ASP A 217 12.73 0.45 36.54
C ASP A 217 14.14 0.92 36.93
N VAL A 218 14.50 2.08 36.40
CA VAL A 218 15.86 2.61 36.49
C VAL A 218 15.83 3.92 37.26
N SER A 219 16.62 3.99 38.32
CA SER A 219 16.83 5.19 39.12
C SER A 219 18.32 5.45 39.24
N ILE A 220 18.80 6.47 38.54
CA ILE A 220 20.23 6.78 38.48
C ILE A 220 20.43 8.18 39.05
N SER A 221 21.25 8.25 40.11
CA SER A 221 21.62 9.50 40.77
C SER A 221 23.00 9.95 40.33
N PHE A 222 23.12 11.21 39.93
CA PHE A 222 24.36 11.91 39.59
C PHE A 222 24.49 13.18 40.44
N VAL A 223 25.49 13.23 41.31
CA VAL A 223 25.81 14.37 42.22
C VAL A 223 24.63 14.82 43.11
N VAL A 224 23.66 15.56 42.57
CA VAL A 224 22.45 16.06 43.26
C VAL A 224 21.16 15.85 42.45
N VAL A 225 21.24 15.15 41.32
CA VAL A 225 20.16 14.96 40.36
C VAL A 225 19.87 13.48 40.24
N THR A 226 18.59 13.09 40.27
CA THR A 226 18.18 11.70 40.03
C THR A 226 17.25 11.64 38.83
N ILE A 227 17.58 10.78 37.87
CA ILE A 227 16.71 10.46 36.73
C ILE A 227 15.99 9.16 37.07
N HIS A 228 14.66 9.20 36.95
CA HIS A 228 13.80 8.04 37.15
C HIS A 228 13.13 7.69 35.82
N ILE A 229 13.37 6.47 35.33
CA ILE A 229 12.72 5.91 34.15
C ILE A 229 12.00 4.65 34.60
N TRP A 230 10.69 4.78 34.75
CA TRP A 230 9.79 3.67 35.03
C TRP A 230 9.09 3.18 33.78
N THR A 231 8.52 1.99 33.84
CA THR A 231 7.72 1.43 32.77
C THR A 231 6.57 2.38 32.40
N GLY A 232 6.41 2.69 31.11
CA GLY A 232 5.40 3.65 30.64
C GLY A 232 5.68 4.18 29.22
N VAL A 233 4.83 5.10 28.77
CA VAL A 233 5.04 5.87 27.52
C VAL A 233 5.70 7.19 27.84
N TYR A 234 6.73 7.53 27.08
CA TYR A 234 7.48 8.77 27.21
C TYR A 234 7.46 9.56 25.91
N LYS A 235 7.42 10.88 26.06
CA LYS A 235 7.76 11.88 25.07
C LYS A 235 9.16 12.37 25.33
N VAL A 236 9.97 12.44 24.29
CA VAL A 236 11.40 12.76 24.32
C VAL A 236 11.66 13.92 23.38
N HIS A 237 12.15 15.03 23.94
CA HIS A 237 12.52 16.20 23.15
C HIS A 237 13.98 16.14 22.71
N LYS A 238 14.25 16.39 21.43
CA LYS A 238 15.60 16.62 20.95
C LYS A 238 16.12 17.94 21.54
N LEU A 239 17.26 17.86 22.21
CA LEU A 239 17.96 19.04 22.72
C LEU A 239 18.80 19.69 21.63
N ASP A 240 18.88 21.02 21.65
CA ASP A 240 19.78 21.77 20.78
C ASP A 240 21.21 21.84 21.35
N SER A 241 22.14 22.39 20.55
CA SER A 241 23.56 22.52 20.93
C SER A 241 23.81 23.49 22.10
N THR A 242 22.79 24.18 22.59
CA THR A 242 22.87 25.15 23.69
C THR A 242 22.27 24.62 24.99
N ALA A 243 21.75 23.39 24.98
CA ALA A 243 21.15 22.75 26.14
C ALA A 243 22.12 22.63 27.32
N THR A 244 21.63 23.01 28.48
CA THR A 244 22.31 22.88 29.77
C THR A 244 21.90 21.59 30.47
N TRP A 245 22.64 21.19 31.51
CA TRP A 245 22.32 19.97 32.28
C TRP A 245 20.90 19.97 32.89
N MET A 246 20.29 21.13 33.12
CA MET A 246 18.89 21.22 33.59
C MET A 246 17.88 20.86 32.50
N ASP A 247 18.20 21.14 31.23
CA ASP A 247 17.32 20.86 30.09
C ASP A 247 17.20 19.35 29.86
N TYR A 248 18.29 18.59 30.12
CA TYR A 248 18.30 17.13 30.10
C TYR A 248 17.32 16.48 31.08
N LEU A 249 16.95 17.16 32.17
CA LEU A 249 15.95 16.65 33.12
C LEU A 249 14.52 16.82 32.64
N SER A 250 14.28 17.77 31.74
CA SER A 250 12.98 17.99 31.11
C SER A 250 12.80 17.24 29.79
N VAL A 251 13.82 16.54 29.30
CA VAL A 251 13.78 15.81 28.02
C VAL A 251 12.74 14.70 28.03
N TYR A 252 12.64 13.96 29.14
CA TYR A 252 11.80 12.77 29.25
C TYR A 252 10.52 13.11 30.00
N THR A 253 9.42 13.25 29.27
CA THR A 253 8.09 13.47 29.86
C THR A 253 7.29 12.18 29.81
N ARG A 254 6.97 11.62 30.97
CA ARG A 254 6.10 10.45 31.06
C ARG A 254 4.65 10.83 30.78
N LEU A 255 4.03 10.18 29.80
CA LEU A 255 2.65 10.45 29.37
C LEU A 255 1.63 9.52 30.03
N GLY A 256 2.01 8.27 30.31
CA GLY A 256 1.08 7.30 30.86
C GLY A 256 1.67 5.92 31.08
N ASP A 257 0.84 5.03 31.61
CA ASP A 257 1.18 3.64 31.89
C ASP A 257 1.03 2.77 30.64
N ILE A 258 1.72 1.62 30.64
CA ILE A 258 1.55 0.54 29.66
C ILE A 258 1.28 -0.76 30.42
N GLU A 259 0.64 -1.73 29.77
CA GLU A 259 0.52 -3.08 30.33
C GLU A 259 1.70 -3.93 29.85
N SER A 260 2.31 -4.70 30.76
CA SER A 260 3.47 -5.55 30.45
C SER A 260 3.27 -6.97 31.00
N ASN A 261 3.82 -7.96 30.29
CA ASN A 261 3.84 -9.35 30.72
C ASN A 261 5.19 -9.99 30.34
N VAL A 262 5.89 -10.51 31.34
CA VAL A 262 7.14 -11.26 31.15
C VAL A 262 6.86 -12.74 31.38
N SER A 263 7.20 -13.57 30.39
CA SER A 263 7.11 -15.03 30.47
C SER A 263 8.40 -15.65 29.95
N GLY A 264 9.24 -16.13 30.87
CA GLY A 264 10.57 -16.64 30.55
C GLY A 264 11.43 -15.56 29.91
N ASN A 265 11.78 -15.75 28.64
CA ASN A 265 12.60 -14.84 27.85
C ASN A 265 11.79 -13.94 26.90
N THR A 266 10.47 -13.87 27.07
CA THR A 266 9.58 -13.05 26.24
C THR A 266 8.92 -11.94 27.05
N LEU A 267 9.01 -10.70 26.56
CA LEU A 267 8.31 -9.52 27.05
C LEU A 267 7.22 -9.17 26.05
N SER A 268 5.97 -9.07 26.52
CA SER A 268 4.84 -8.55 25.76
C SER A 268 4.37 -7.23 26.36
N LEU A 269 4.14 -6.23 25.51
CA LEU A 269 3.63 -4.92 25.90
C LEU A 269 2.31 -4.61 25.17
N ARG A 270 1.42 -3.91 25.87
CA ARG A 270 0.24 -3.26 25.31
C ARG A 270 0.28 -1.77 25.62
N VAL A 271 0.32 -0.97 24.56
CA VAL A 271 0.40 0.49 24.63
C VAL A 271 -0.93 1.08 24.17
N PRO A 272 -1.70 1.75 25.05
CA PRO A 272 -2.94 2.39 24.64
C PRO A 272 -2.65 3.55 23.69
N LEU A 273 -3.25 3.52 22.49
CA LEU A 273 -3.10 4.57 21.49
C LEU A 273 -3.55 5.93 22.02
N SER A 274 -4.53 5.95 22.92
CA SER A 274 -5.01 7.18 23.56
C SER A 274 -3.95 7.91 24.40
N VAL A 275 -2.94 7.20 24.93
CA VAL A 275 -1.84 7.84 25.67
C VAL A 275 -0.97 8.67 24.72
N LEU A 276 -0.84 8.23 23.46
CA LEU A 276 -0.11 8.96 22.43
C LEU A 276 -0.98 10.06 21.82
N THR A 277 -2.17 9.72 21.33
CA THR A 277 -3.05 10.65 20.59
C THR A 277 -3.73 11.71 21.44
N SER A 278 -3.64 11.61 22.78
CA SER A 278 -4.04 12.71 23.68
C SER A 278 -3.01 13.83 23.77
N ASP A 279 -1.75 13.57 23.41
CA ASP A 279 -0.72 14.59 23.29
C ASP A 279 -0.82 15.24 21.91
N SER A 280 -1.01 16.56 21.87
CA SER A 280 -1.19 17.30 20.61
C SER A 280 0.03 17.22 19.68
N ASP A 281 1.22 17.01 20.22
CA ASP A 281 2.44 16.96 19.43
C ASP A 281 2.65 15.59 18.77
N PHE A 282 1.90 14.56 19.19
CA PHE A 282 1.87 13.27 18.49
C PHE A 282 1.03 13.35 17.22
N GLY A 283 0.04 14.25 17.19
CA GLY A 283 -0.85 14.45 16.05
C GLY A 283 -1.90 13.34 15.88
N THR A 284 -2.62 13.41 14.76
CA THR A 284 -3.63 12.41 14.39
C THR A 284 -3.01 11.23 13.65
N LEU A 285 -3.52 10.03 13.92
CA LEU A 285 -3.17 8.84 13.14
C LEU A 285 -3.86 8.90 11.77
N ASP A 286 -3.09 8.65 10.73
CA ASP A 286 -3.57 8.48 9.36
C ASP A 286 -3.43 7.00 8.98
N PRO A 287 -4.52 6.29 8.63
CA PRO A 287 -4.45 4.87 8.27
C PRO A 287 -3.64 4.59 6.99
N ASP A 288 -3.42 5.60 6.15
CA ASP A 288 -2.68 5.48 4.90
C ASP A 288 -1.18 5.85 5.05
N LEU A 289 -0.76 6.31 6.25
CA LEU A 289 0.64 6.56 6.59
C LEU A 289 1.15 5.53 7.61
N PRO A 290 2.40 5.05 7.46
CA PRO A 290 2.96 4.08 8.40
C PRO A 290 3.36 4.76 9.70
N LEU A 291 3.03 4.15 10.84
CA LEU A 291 3.70 4.45 12.09
C LEU A 291 5.10 3.84 12.05
N ALA A 292 6.16 4.61 12.27
CA ALA A 292 7.51 4.07 12.35
C ALA A 292 7.82 3.61 13.78
N THR A 293 8.40 2.43 13.93
CA THR A 293 8.82 1.87 15.22
C THR A 293 10.02 0.94 15.04
N GLY A 294 10.41 0.29 16.13
CA GLY A 294 11.50 -0.65 16.25
C GLY A 294 11.54 -1.14 17.69
N CYS A 295 12.63 -1.81 18.06
CA CYS A 295 12.95 -2.03 19.45
C CYS A 295 14.44 -1.95 19.68
N GLY A 296 14.83 -1.70 20.93
CA GLY A 296 16.23 -1.72 21.31
C GLY A 296 16.41 -1.87 22.80
N ILE A 297 17.58 -2.40 23.16
CA ILE A 297 18.03 -2.59 24.53
C ILE A 297 19.02 -1.47 24.81
N GLY A 298 18.55 -0.47 25.57
CA GLY A 298 19.40 0.61 26.07
C GLY A 298 20.11 0.14 27.32
N THR A 299 21.43 0.23 27.33
CA THR A 299 22.25 -0.07 28.50
C THR A 299 22.86 1.22 29.04
N ALA A 300 22.64 1.47 30.33
CA ALA A 300 23.29 2.53 31.08
C ALA A 300 24.19 1.92 32.14
N CYS A 301 25.37 2.49 32.36
CA CYS A 301 26.28 2.00 33.39
C CYS A 301 26.64 3.09 34.40
N ALA A 302 26.73 2.70 35.66
CA ALA A 302 27.15 3.54 36.77
C ALA A 302 28.30 2.88 37.54
N PHE A 303 29.23 3.71 38.00
CA PHE A 303 30.36 3.27 38.80
C PHE A 303 30.04 3.42 40.28
N PRO A 304 29.93 2.33 41.06
CA PRO A 304 29.85 2.44 42.50
C PRO A 304 31.11 3.17 43.00
N LYS A 305 30.91 4.08 43.96
CA LYS A 305 31.98 4.87 44.55
C LYS A 305 32.99 3.96 45.26
N ASP A 306 34.07 3.57 44.58
CA ASP A 306 35.18 2.85 45.22
C ASP A 306 35.97 3.85 46.10
N PRO A 307 35.99 3.68 47.44
CA PRO A 307 36.71 4.57 48.34
C PRO A 307 38.25 4.54 48.16
N GLY A 308 38.80 3.56 47.42
CA GLY A 308 40.23 3.43 47.14
C GLY A 308 40.70 4.07 45.83
N CYS A 309 39.79 4.47 44.94
CA CYS A 309 40.15 5.01 43.62
C CYS A 309 40.29 6.54 43.70
N PHE A 310 41.44 7.09 43.28
CA PHE A 310 41.80 8.51 43.50
C PHE A 310 41.09 9.50 42.55
N ILE A 311 40.15 9.01 41.75
CA ILE A 311 39.56 9.79 40.66
C ILE A 311 38.32 10.51 41.20
N TYR A 312 38.56 11.69 41.77
CA TYR A 312 37.52 12.70 42.00
C TYR A 312 36.89 13.05 40.64
N GLY A 313 35.69 12.50 40.35
CA GLY A 313 34.91 12.83 39.15
C GLY A 313 34.63 11.68 38.16
N LEU A 314 35.15 10.46 38.39
CA LEU A 314 34.73 9.28 37.59
C LEU A 314 33.55 8.52 38.20
N CYS A 315 33.14 8.84 39.43
CA CYS A 315 32.00 8.23 40.14
C CYS A 315 30.63 8.47 39.48
N ASP A 316 30.63 8.90 38.23
CA ASP A 316 29.54 9.61 37.60
C ASP A 316 29.64 9.63 36.05
N THR A 317 30.56 8.85 35.45
CA THR A 317 30.64 8.81 33.98
C THR A 317 29.57 7.87 33.43
N PHE A 318 28.53 8.45 32.84
CA PHE A 318 27.44 7.74 32.19
C PHE A 318 27.86 7.36 30.77
N ALA A 319 27.96 6.07 30.48
CA ALA A 319 27.91 5.60 29.10
C ALA A 319 26.51 5.03 28.86
N TYR A 320 25.82 5.60 27.87
CA TYR A 320 24.60 5.05 27.29
C TYR A 320 24.97 4.48 25.93
N SER A 321 24.61 3.22 25.70
CA SER A 321 24.68 2.61 24.38
C SER A 321 23.37 1.88 24.13
N ILE A 322 22.95 1.88 22.87
CA ILE A 322 22.10 0.80 22.38
C ILE A 322 23.05 -0.39 22.28
N SER A 323 22.80 -1.44 23.05
CA SER A 323 23.59 -2.67 23.02
C SER A 323 23.01 -3.69 22.06
N ASP A 324 21.76 -3.52 21.66
CA ASP A 324 21.12 -4.36 20.67
C ASP A 324 19.84 -3.67 20.16
N GLY A 325 19.44 -3.92 18.91
CA GLY A 325 18.25 -3.30 18.35
C GLY A 325 17.79 -3.84 17.01
N SER A 326 16.49 -3.75 16.77
CA SER A 326 15.90 -4.14 15.50
C SER A 326 16.11 -3.07 14.42
N PRO A 327 16.05 -3.45 13.14
CA PRO A 327 15.76 -2.53 12.04
C PRO A 327 14.51 -1.68 12.31
N SER A 328 14.44 -0.52 11.65
CA SER A 328 13.23 0.31 11.65
C SER A 328 12.11 -0.37 10.88
N VAL A 329 10.89 -0.27 11.37
CA VAL A 329 9.69 -0.77 10.70
C VAL A 329 8.64 0.31 10.49
N GLY A 330 8.12 0.41 9.26
CA GLY A 330 6.90 1.12 8.93
C GLY A 330 5.67 0.22 9.10
N MET A 331 4.79 0.55 10.03
CA MET A 331 3.58 -0.21 10.37
C MET A 331 2.33 0.54 9.91
N TYR A 332 1.61 -0.02 8.95
CA TYR A 332 0.27 0.47 8.61
C TYR A 332 -0.75 -0.22 9.50
N LEU A 333 -1.57 0.59 10.18
CA LEU A 333 -2.59 0.10 11.11
C LEU A 333 -3.86 -0.34 10.36
N LYS A 334 -3.69 -1.22 9.37
CA LYS A 334 -4.75 -1.71 8.48
C LYS A 334 -4.53 -3.20 8.18
N THR A 335 -5.64 -3.94 8.13
CA THR A 335 -5.73 -5.28 7.56
C THR A 335 -6.67 -5.19 6.38
N GLY A 336 -6.30 -5.79 5.24
CA GLY A 336 -7.19 -5.90 4.10
C GLY A 336 -8.23 -7.00 4.31
N GLU A 337 -9.44 -6.78 3.81
CA GLU A 337 -10.49 -7.80 3.77
C GLU A 337 -11.25 -7.66 2.45
N TYR A 338 -11.49 -8.78 1.78
CA TYR A 338 -12.41 -8.87 0.66
C TYR A 338 -13.33 -10.07 0.83
N THR A 339 -14.51 -9.98 0.22
CA THR A 339 -15.51 -11.04 0.23
C THR A 339 -15.45 -11.76 -1.10
N VAL A 340 -15.21 -13.06 -1.08
CA VAL A 340 -15.36 -13.93 -2.24
C VAL A 340 -16.84 -14.24 -2.40
N THR A 341 -17.43 -13.68 -3.45
CA THR A 341 -18.78 -13.98 -3.91
C THR A 341 -18.71 -14.72 -5.25
N PRO A 342 -19.67 -15.63 -5.56
CA PRO A 342 -19.79 -16.19 -6.89
C PRO A 342 -19.86 -15.07 -7.94
N SER A 343 -19.09 -15.18 -9.02
CA SER A 343 -19.14 -14.20 -10.13
C SER A 343 -20.34 -14.49 -11.02
N SER A 344 -21.01 -13.44 -11.51
CA SER A 344 -22.03 -13.59 -12.53
C SER A 344 -21.38 -13.59 -13.92
N PRO A 345 -21.81 -14.42 -14.89
CA PRO A 345 -21.22 -14.39 -16.21
C PRO A 345 -21.34 -13.01 -16.87
N PRO A 346 -20.28 -12.51 -17.52
CA PRO A 346 -20.36 -11.27 -18.27
C PRO A 346 -21.30 -11.40 -19.47
N VAL A 347 -21.82 -10.27 -19.93
CA VAL A 347 -22.76 -10.18 -21.04
C VAL A 347 -22.13 -9.43 -22.20
N LEU A 348 -22.13 -10.05 -23.38
CA LEU A 348 -21.78 -9.38 -24.63
C LEU A 348 -23.04 -8.83 -25.29
N SER A 349 -22.97 -7.58 -25.73
CA SER A 349 -24.05 -6.91 -26.44
C SER A 349 -23.50 -5.99 -27.53
N ALA A 350 -24.39 -5.48 -28.38
CA ALA A 350 -24.05 -4.55 -29.47
C ALA A 350 -22.80 -4.97 -30.26
N TYR A 351 -22.67 -6.26 -30.57
CA TYR A 351 -21.52 -6.81 -31.28
C TYR A 351 -21.79 -6.95 -32.77
N GLY A 352 -20.73 -6.85 -33.58
CA GLY A 352 -20.85 -7.00 -35.02
C GLY A 352 -19.54 -6.74 -35.76
N GLY A 353 -19.60 -6.96 -37.07
CA GLY A 353 -18.52 -6.69 -37.99
C GLY A 353 -19.04 -5.97 -39.22
N SER A 354 -18.38 -4.89 -39.63
CA SER A 354 -18.75 -4.10 -40.81
C SER A 354 -17.55 -3.92 -41.73
N ALA A 355 -17.75 -4.21 -43.01
CA ALA A 355 -16.75 -3.95 -44.06
C ALA A 355 -17.03 -2.59 -44.69
N ALA A 356 -16.07 -1.66 -44.62
CA ALA A 356 -16.15 -0.40 -45.35
C ALA A 356 -15.74 -0.65 -46.81
N GLY A 357 -16.70 -1.08 -47.65
CA GLY A 357 -16.52 -1.57 -49.02
C GLY A 357 -15.82 -0.66 -50.03
N GLY A 358 -15.35 0.53 -49.63
CA GLY A 358 -14.54 1.45 -50.45
C GLY A 358 -13.16 1.80 -49.88
N LYS A 359 -12.75 1.25 -48.73
CA LYS A 359 -11.47 1.56 -48.06
C LYS A 359 -10.61 0.33 -47.74
N GLY A 360 -11.11 -0.88 -47.94
CA GLY A 360 -10.35 -2.11 -47.66
C GLY A 360 -10.01 -2.24 -46.17
N VAL A 361 -10.98 -1.98 -45.30
CA VAL A 361 -10.85 -2.11 -43.84
C VAL A 361 -12.11 -2.76 -43.30
N THR A 362 -11.94 -3.70 -42.37
CA THR A 362 -13.02 -4.36 -41.64
C THR A 362 -12.96 -3.92 -40.18
N PHE A 363 -14.12 -3.52 -39.65
CA PHE A 363 -14.30 -3.09 -38.28
C PHE A 363 -15.06 -4.15 -37.50
N TYR A 364 -14.54 -4.56 -36.36
CA TYR A 364 -15.22 -5.43 -35.39
C TYR A 364 -15.46 -4.65 -34.11
N TYR A 365 -16.62 -4.82 -33.50
CA TYR A 365 -16.98 -4.15 -32.27
C TYR A 365 -17.82 -5.05 -31.38
N CYS A 366 -17.71 -4.87 -30.07
CA CYS A 366 -18.48 -5.57 -29.05
C CYS A 366 -18.58 -4.71 -27.79
N THR A 367 -19.72 -4.73 -27.10
CA THR A 367 -19.87 -4.15 -25.77
C THR A 367 -19.84 -5.28 -24.73
N TYR A 368 -18.92 -5.19 -23.79
CA TYR A 368 -18.78 -6.09 -22.65
C TYR A 368 -19.40 -5.44 -21.42
N THR A 369 -20.28 -6.14 -20.71
CA THR A 369 -20.85 -5.67 -19.44
C THR A 369 -20.72 -6.76 -18.38
N ASP A 370 -20.21 -6.40 -17.22
CA ASP A 370 -20.03 -7.31 -16.10
C ASP A 370 -20.75 -6.78 -14.84
N PRO A 371 -21.70 -7.52 -14.24
CA PRO A 371 -22.50 -7.00 -13.12
C PRO A 371 -21.67 -6.59 -11.89
N GLU A 372 -20.54 -7.25 -11.68
CA GLU A 372 -19.61 -7.02 -10.58
C GLU A 372 -18.55 -5.95 -10.91
N GLY A 373 -18.46 -5.56 -12.18
CA GLY A 373 -17.53 -4.54 -12.68
C GLY A 373 -16.16 -5.10 -13.01
N ASP A 374 -16.10 -6.40 -13.31
CA ASP A 374 -14.85 -7.11 -13.50
C ASP A 374 -14.23 -6.81 -14.86
N ILE A 375 -12.91 -6.60 -14.85
CA ILE A 375 -12.13 -6.38 -16.07
C ILE A 375 -12.03 -7.69 -16.86
N PRO A 376 -12.28 -7.68 -18.18
CA PRO A 376 -12.06 -8.88 -18.97
C PRO A 376 -10.57 -9.19 -19.07
N VAL A 377 -10.15 -10.36 -18.59
CA VAL A 377 -8.77 -10.88 -18.76
C VAL A 377 -8.54 -11.46 -20.15
N VAL A 378 -9.62 -11.84 -20.85
CA VAL A 378 -9.63 -12.16 -22.28
C VAL A 378 -10.65 -11.28 -22.98
N HIS A 379 -10.25 -10.67 -24.09
CA HIS A 379 -11.10 -9.80 -24.92
C HIS A 379 -10.69 -9.91 -26.39
N GLU A 380 -11.21 -10.91 -27.09
CA GLU A 380 -10.79 -11.24 -28.45
C GLU A 380 -11.96 -11.45 -29.43
N VAL A 381 -11.67 -11.24 -30.72
CA VAL A 381 -12.51 -11.69 -31.83
C VAL A 381 -11.76 -12.80 -32.57
N VAL A 382 -12.41 -13.93 -32.76
CA VAL A 382 -11.84 -15.08 -33.47
C VAL A 382 -12.37 -15.03 -34.90
N ILE A 383 -11.48 -14.82 -35.86
CA ILE A 383 -11.82 -14.68 -37.29
C ILE A 383 -11.26 -15.88 -38.04
N ASP A 384 -12.14 -16.70 -38.62
CA ASP A 384 -11.81 -17.96 -39.29
C ASP A 384 -10.84 -18.85 -38.47
N GLY A 385 -11.07 -18.90 -37.15
CA GLY A 385 -10.27 -19.68 -36.19
C GLY A 385 -8.98 -19.00 -35.71
N THR A 386 -8.69 -17.78 -36.13
CA THR A 386 -7.52 -17.01 -35.66
C THR A 386 -7.97 -15.93 -34.66
N PRO A 387 -7.49 -15.95 -33.40
CA PRO A 387 -7.83 -14.94 -32.41
C PRO A 387 -7.10 -13.62 -32.64
N TYR A 388 -7.80 -12.51 -32.41
CA TYR A 388 -7.27 -11.16 -32.41
C TYR A 388 -7.77 -10.41 -31.18
N THR A 389 -6.85 -9.86 -30.39
CA THR A 389 -7.18 -9.03 -29.23
C THR A 389 -7.87 -7.73 -29.65
N LEU A 390 -8.91 -7.34 -28.92
CA LEU A 390 -9.65 -6.10 -29.12
C LEU A 390 -9.11 -5.00 -28.20
N ASP A 391 -9.10 -3.75 -28.67
CA ASP A 391 -8.77 -2.58 -27.85
C ASP A 391 -10.02 -2.03 -27.16
N SER A 392 -9.89 -1.58 -25.91
CA SER A 392 -10.94 -0.84 -25.19
C SER A 392 -10.77 0.68 -25.36
N TYR A 393 -11.87 1.45 -25.23
CA TYR A 393 -11.82 2.92 -25.35
C TYR A 393 -12.50 3.63 -24.18
N GLY A 394 -11.74 4.41 -23.40
CA GLY A 394 -12.23 5.25 -22.30
C GLY A 394 -12.21 4.59 -20.93
N ASP A 395 -12.42 5.38 -19.88
CA ASP A 395 -12.54 4.91 -18.50
C ASP A 395 -13.94 4.31 -18.29
N HIS A 396 -14.02 3.07 -17.79
CA HIS A 396 -15.29 2.38 -17.51
C HIS A 396 -15.23 1.70 -16.15
N THR A 397 -16.40 1.43 -15.57
CA THR A 397 -16.50 0.57 -14.39
C THR A 397 -16.89 -0.87 -14.75
N TYR A 398 -16.94 -1.21 -16.05
CA TYR A 398 -17.38 -2.46 -16.68
C TYR A 398 -18.83 -2.90 -16.37
N SER A 399 -19.36 -2.46 -15.24
CA SER A 399 -20.75 -2.60 -14.81
C SER A 399 -21.75 -1.76 -15.61
N ASP A 400 -21.27 -0.72 -16.31
CA ASP A 400 -22.07 0.13 -17.19
C ASP A 400 -21.85 -0.15 -18.69
N GLY A 401 -21.01 -1.13 -19.00
CA GLY A 401 -20.69 -1.56 -20.37
C GLY A 401 -19.46 -0.86 -20.95
N ALA A 402 -18.41 -1.62 -21.21
CA ALA A 402 -17.21 -1.19 -21.89
C ALA A 402 -17.23 -1.60 -23.37
N ASN A 403 -16.83 -0.69 -24.27
CA ASN A 403 -16.78 -0.96 -25.71
C ASN A 403 -15.39 -1.39 -26.14
N PHE A 404 -15.34 -2.48 -26.91
CA PHE A 404 -14.15 -3.09 -27.49
C PHE A 404 -14.23 -3.07 -29.00
N TYR A 405 -13.10 -2.86 -29.67
CA TYR A 405 -13.04 -2.83 -31.12
C TYR A 405 -11.73 -3.35 -31.70
N LEU A 406 -11.76 -3.73 -32.97
CA LEU A 406 -10.59 -4.08 -33.76
C LEU A 406 -10.77 -3.57 -35.19
N VAL A 407 -9.70 -3.01 -35.74
CA VAL A 407 -9.64 -2.52 -37.12
C VAL A 407 -8.59 -3.31 -37.88
N LEU A 408 -8.99 -4.04 -38.91
CA LEU A 408 -8.09 -4.81 -39.77
C LEU A 408 -8.13 -4.30 -41.21
N SER A 409 -6.98 -4.26 -41.87
CA SER A 409 -6.91 -4.12 -43.34
C SER A 409 -7.57 -5.33 -44.01
N ASP A 410 -8.24 -5.08 -45.15
CA ASP A 410 -9.17 -5.97 -45.86
C ASP A 410 -8.79 -7.45 -45.77
N ILE A 411 -9.69 -8.23 -45.18
CA ILE A 411 -9.45 -9.63 -44.83
C ILE A 411 -9.94 -10.58 -45.93
N GLY A 412 -10.46 -10.04 -47.05
CA GLY A 412 -10.97 -10.86 -48.14
C GLY A 412 -12.25 -11.61 -47.75
N SER A 413 -12.54 -12.71 -48.45
CA SER A 413 -13.84 -13.38 -48.53
C SER A 413 -14.57 -13.58 -47.21
N ARG A 414 -15.72 -12.89 -47.02
CA ARG A 414 -16.80 -13.16 -46.03
C ARG A 414 -16.37 -14.05 -44.84
N PRO A 415 -15.46 -13.59 -43.96
CA PRO A 415 -15.01 -14.37 -42.85
C PRO A 415 -16.16 -14.67 -41.89
N THR A 416 -16.09 -15.85 -41.29
CA THR A 416 -16.89 -16.20 -40.12
C THR A 416 -16.14 -15.76 -38.87
N PHE A 417 -16.85 -15.17 -37.91
CA PHE A 417 -16.21 -14.69 -36.69
C PHE A 417 -17.14 -14.78 -35.49
N HIS A 418 -16.59 -14.92 -34.30
CA HIS A 418 -17.31 -14.76 -33.03
C HIS A 418 -16.43 -14.00 -32.04
N PHE A 419 -17.07 -13.40 -31.04
CA PHE A 419 -16.37 -12.75 -29.94
C PHE A 419 -16.23 -13.72 -28.78
N HIS A 420 -15.08 -13.69 -28.13
CA HIS A 420 -14.78 -14.48 -26.94
C HIS A 420 -14.18 -13.56 -25.87
N PHE A 421 -14.84 -13.51 -24.71
CA PHE A 421 -14.42 -12.72 -23.57
C PHE A 421 -14.42 -13.59 -22.32
N SER A 422 -13.56 -13.25 -21.37
CA SER A 422 -13.47 -13.90 -20.06
C SER A 422 -13.20 -12.86 -18.99
N ASP A 423 -13.94 -12.88 -17.89
CA ASP A 423 -13.66 -12.14 -16.64
C ASP A 423 -12.64 -12.88 -15.75
N GLY A 424 -12.18 -14.06 -16.18
CA GLY A 424 -11.28 -14.94 -15.43
C GLY A 424 -11.97 -16.11 -14.72
N ALA A 425 -13.29 -16.06 -14.54
CA ALA A 425 -14.09 -17.21 -14.07
C ALA A 425 -15.08 -17.73 -15.10
N ASN A 426 -15.69 -16.83 -15.85
CA ASN A 426 -16.77 -17.07 -16.78
C ASN A 426 -16.33 -16.65 -18.18
N ASP A 427 -16.38 -17.62 -19.09
CA ASP A 427 -16.21 -17.36 -20.51
C ASP A 427 -17.57 -17.07 -21.16
N VAL A 428 -17.61 -16.04 -22.00
CA VAL A 428 -18.75 -15.71 -22.84
C VAL A 428 -18.31 -15.68 -24.29
N THR A 429 -19.00 -16.47 -25.12
CA THR A 429 -18.73 -16.56 -26.57
C THR A 429 -20.02 -16.27 -27.32
N THR A 430 -19.97 -15.41 -28.33
CA THR A 430 -21.12 -15.18 -29.22
C THR A 430 -21.31 -16.36 -30.18
N GLU A 431 -22.46 -16.43 -30.83
CA GLU A 431 -22.61 -17.25 -32.02
C GLU A 431 -21.65 -16.83 -33.14
N ASP A 432 -21.42 -17.74 -34.11
CA ASP A 432 -20.70 -17.42 -35.33
C ASP A 432 -21.51 -16.42 -36.18
N LEU A 433 -20.89 -15.28 -36.43
CA LEU A 433 -21.38 -14.17 -37.23
C LEU A 433 -20.73 -14.20 -38.60
N SER A 434 -21.33 -13.50 -39.55
CA SER A 434 -20.78 -13.25 -40.88
C SER A 434 -20.88 -11.77 -41.19
N LEU A 435 -19.91 -11.22 -41.94
CA LEU A 435 -19.97 -9.81 -42.32
C LEU A 435 -21.24 -9.53 -43.14
N GLY A 436 -22.11 -8.67 -42.60
CA GLY A 436 -23.25 -8.12 -43.32
C GLY A 436 -22.75 -7.10 -44.34
N ILE A 437 -22.99 -7.35 -45.63
CA ILE A 437 -22.72 -6.35 -46.66
C ILE A 437 -23.92 -5.40 -46.67
N GLU A 438 -23.81 -4.22 -46.07
CA GLU A 438 -24.73 -3.12 -46.41
C GLU A 438 -24.36 -2.62 -47.81
N GLU A 439 -25.10 -3.10 -48.81
CA GLU A 439 -24.81 -2.94 -50.24
C GLU A 439 -25.08 -1.52 -50.79
N ASN A 440 -25.08 -0.48 -49.94
CA ASN A 440 -25.30 0.90 -50.40
C ASN A 440 -24.64 1.94 -49.49
N ILE A 441 -23.32 1.87 -49.33
CA ILE A 441 -22.54 2.93 -48.69
C ILE A 441 -22.41 4.10 -49.71
N PRO A 442 -22.92 5.31 -49.40
CA PRO A 442 -22.72 6.47 -50.25
C PRO A 442 -21.23 6.73 -50.47
N SER A 443 -20.81 6.89 -51.72
CA SER A 443 -19.40 7.20 -52.06
C SER A 443 -18.97 8.63 -51.70
N SER A 444 -19.89 9.42 -51.16
CA SER A 444 -19.76 10.84 -50.79
C SER A 444 -20.68 11.12 -49.60
N GLY A 445 -20.38 12.14 -48.80
CA GLY A 445 -21.16 12.50 -47.62
C GLY A 445 -20.64 11.85 -46.33
N PHE A 446 -21.51 11.76 -45.34
CA PHE A 446 -21.22 11.16 -44.04
C PHE A 446 -22.41 10.35 -43.53
N THR A 447 -22.16 9.43 -42.59
CA THR A 447 -23.21 8.74 -41.82
C THR A 447 -23.06 9.05 -40.34
N LEU A 448 -24.15 9.50 -39.71
CA LEU A 448 -24.29 9.60 -38.26
C LEU A 448 -24.78 8.25 -37.73
N GLY A 449 -23.93 7.53 -37.00
CA GLY A 449 -24.31 6.27 -36.38
C GLY A 449 -25.18 6.46 -35.13
N SER A 450 -25.71 5.35 -34.62
CA SER A 450 -26.44 5.35 -33.36
C SER A 450 -25.53 5.79 -32.22
N ALA A 451 -25.95 6.78 -31.44
CA ALA A 451 -25.18 7.25 -30.29
C ALA A 451 -25.27 6.22 -29.14
N TYR A 452 -24.18 6.01 -28.41
CA TYR A 452 -24.08 4.99 -27.36
C TYR A 452 -23.23 5.46 -26.17
N PRO A 453 -23.59 5.07 -24.93
CA PRO A 453 -24.87 4.47 -24.55
C PRO A 453 -26.04 5.43 -24.80
N ASN A 454 -27.23 4.90 -25.05
CA ASN A 454 -28.46 5.71 -25.19
C ASN A 454 -29.67 4.88 -24.75
N PRO A 455 -30.31 5.20 -23.60
CA PRO A 455 -30.07 6.37 -22.74
C PRO A 455 -28.69 6.39 -22.06
N PHE A 456 -28.19 7.57 -21.68
CA PHE A 456 -26.91 7.77 -20.98
C PHE A 456 -27.07 8.58 -19.69
N ASN A 457 -26.20 8.38 -18.70
CA ASN A 457 -26.24 9.05 -17.39
C ASN A 457 -25.05 9.99 -17.12
N ALA A 458 -23.92 9.81 -17.82
CA ALA A 458 -22.73 10.65 -17.71
C ALA A 458 -22.26 11.17 -19.08
N ALA A 459 -21.90 10.27 -20.00
CA ALA A 459 -21.46 10.63 -21.33
C ALA A 459 -22.09 9.75 -22.41
N VAL A 460 -22.19 10.30 -23.62
CA VAL A 460 -22.61 9.58 -24.82
C VAL A 460 -21.60 9.81 -25.93
N THR A 461 -21.27 8.73 -26.64
CA THR A 461 -20.43 8.71 -27.83
C THR A 461 -21.30 8.81 -29.08
N ILE A 462 -20.90 9.68 -30.00
CA ILE A 462 -21.59 9.99 -31.24
C ILE A 462 -20.65 9.61 -32.39
N PRO A 463 -20.87 8.45 -33.03
CA PRO A 463 -20.07 8.01 -34.17
C PRO A 463 -20.47 8.75 -35.45
N VAL A 464 -19.47 9.24 -36.19
CA VAL A 464 -19.63 9.85 -37.52
C VAL A 464 -18.63 9.24 -38.47
N ASP A 465 -19.12 8.57 -39.52
CA ASP A 465 -18.28 8.12 -40.64
C ASP A 465 -18.26 9.18 -41.74
N ALA A 466 -17.10 9.78 -42.00
CA ALA A 466 -16.87 10.71 -43.08
C ALA A 466 -16.31 9.96 -44.31
N TYR A 467 -17.08 9.92 -45.39
CA TYR A 467 -16.70 9.23 -46.62
C TYR A 467 -15.75 10.06 -47.50
N GLU A 468 -15.64 11.36 -47.24
CA GLU A 468 -14.72 12.34 -47.86
C GLU A 468 -14.20 13.36 -46.83
N ASP A 469 -13.25 14.20 -47.23
CA ASP A 469 -12.78 15.32 -46.41
C ASP A 469 -13.82 16.44 -46.43
N PHE A 470 -14.18 16.95 -45.26
CA PHE A 470 -15.06 18.10 -45.12
C PHE A 470 -14.27 19.30 -44.64
N ASP A 471 -14.22 20.37 -45.43
CA ASP A 471 -13.66 21.66 -44.98
C ASP A 471 -14.50 22.31 -43.87
N ASN A 472 -15.80 22.01 -43.85
CA ASN A 472 -16.73 22.55 -42.89
C ASN A 472 -17.86 21.55 -42.58
N ILE A 473 -17.69 20.79 -41.50
CA ILE A 473 -18.72 19.98 -40.88
C ILE A 473 -19.01 20.48 -39.47
N THR A 474 -20.28 20.50 -39.08
CA THR A 474 -20.70 20.90 -37.72
C THR A 474 -21.47 19.78 -37.06
N ILE A 475 -21.13 19.48 -35.81
CA ILE A 475 -21.79 18.48 -34.97
C ILE A 475 -22.29 19.19 -33.73
N ASP A 476 -23.61 19.30 -33.63
CA ASP A 476 -24.29 20.10 -32.60
C ASP A 476 -25.26 19.23 -31.78
N ILE A 477 -25.47 19.63 -30.53
CA ILE A 477 -26.49 19.09 -29.62
C ILE A 477 -27.61 20.11 -29.45
N TYR A 478 -28.85 19.66 -29.58
CA TYR A 478 -30.08 20.44 -29.48
C TYR A 478 -31.03 19.88 -28.43
N ASN A 479 -31.76 20.75 -27.72
CA ASN A 479 -32.87 20.31 -26.88
C ASN A 479 -34.19 20.19 -27.68
N ILE A 480 -35.27 19.76 -27.02
CA ILE A 480 -36.60 19.59 -27.64
C ILE A 480 -37.22 20.90 -28.14
N ASN A 481 -36.80 22.06 -27.62
CA ASN A 481 -37.26 23.37 -28.07
C ASN A 481 -36.50 23.86 -29.31
N GLY A 482 -35.53 23.08 -29.81
CA GLY A 482 -34.67 23.47 -30.93
C GLY A 482 -33.56 24.45 -30.54
N GLU A 483 -33.31 24.66 -29.25
CA GLU A 483 -32.21 25.49 -28.78
C GLU A 483 -30.90 24.69 -28.84
N LYS A 484 -29.85 25.32 -29.37
CA LYS A 484 -28.52 24.70 -29.43
C LYS A 484 -27.89 24.72 -28.05
N ILE A 485 -27.59 23.53 -27.53
CA ILE A 485 -26.96 23.33 -26.22
C ILE A 485 -25.44 23.36 -26.33
N ARG A 486 -24.88 22.67 -27.33
CA ARG A 486 -23.42 22.58 -27.51
C ARG A 486 -23.05 22.32 -28.97
N THR A 487 -21.87 22.77 -29.37
CA THR A 487 -21.19 22.32 -30.60
C THR A 487 -20.04 21.41 -30.16
N LEU A 488 -20.03 20.16 -30.63
CA LEU A 488 -18.99 19.18 -30.33
C LEU A 488 -17.82 19.30 -31.30
N HIS A 489 -18.11 19.63 -32.57
CA HIS A 489 -17.11 19.84 -33.61
C HIS A 489 -17.60 20.88 -34.61
N SER A 490 -16.68 21.69 -35.13
CA SER A 490 -16.95 22.65 -36.20
C SER A 490 -15.67 22.92 -36.99
N GLY A 491 -15.68 22.65 -38.29
CA GLY A 491 -14.56 22.94 -39.18
C GLY A 491 -14.10 21.72 -39.97
N TYR A 492 -12.79 21.63 -40.23
CA TYR A 492 -12.23 20.54 -41.01
C TYR A 492 -12.43 19.18 -40.32
N LEU A 493 -12.84 18.18 -41.08
CA LEU A 493 -12.86 16.78 -40.66
C LEU A 493 -12.37 15.93 -41.82
N SER A 494 -11.25 15.24 -41.61
CA SER A 494 -10.68 14.36 -42.63
C SER A 494 -11.60 13.17 -42.87
N ARG A 495 -11.52 12.58 -44.07
CA ARG A 495 -12.11 11.29 -44.40
C ARG A 495 -11.70 10.25 -43.37
N GLY A 496 -12.65 9.53 -42.80
CA GLY A 496 -12.39 8.59 -41.72
C GLY A 496 -13.57 8.43 -40.77
N PHE A 497 -13.44 7.49 -39.84
CA PHE A 497 -14.41 7.29 -38.78
C PHE A 497 -14.01 8.12 -37.56
N HIS A 498 -14.96 8.85 -36.99
CA HIS A 498 -14.74 9.80 -35.91
C HIS A 498 -15.74 9.57 -34.77
N HIS A 499 -15.30 9.82 -33.55
CA HIS A 499 -16.14 9.73 -32.36
C HIS A 499 -16.15 11.06 -31.63
N PHE A 500 -17.34 11.56 -31.32
CA PHE A 500 -17.54 12.79 -30.55
C PHE A 500 -18.24 12.46 -29.25
N ILE A 501 -17.73 12.97 -28.13
CA ILE A 501 -18.26 12.69 -26.81
C ILE A 501 -19.02 13.91 -26.29
N TRP A 502 -20.24 13.68 -25.78
CA TRP A 502 -20.97 14.68 -25.02
C TRP A 502 -21.22 14.20 -23.59
N ASN A 503 -20.73 14.96 -22.62
CA ASN A 503 -20.75 14.61 -21.19
C ASN A 503 -21.96 15.15 -20.40
N GLY A 504 -22.98 15.72 -21.05
CA GLY A 504 -24.26 16.10 -20.43
C GLY A 504 -24.24 17.00 -19.18
N LYS A 505 -23.07 17.48 -18.72
CA LYS A 505 -22.87 18.02 -17.36
C LYS A 505 -23.75 19.23 -17.08
N ASP A 506 -23.85 20.12 -18.06
CA ASP A 506 -24.60 21.37 -17.96
C ASP A 506 -26.04 21.26 -18.49
N ALA A 507 -26.51 20.04 -18.75
CA ALA A 507 -27.83 19.76 -19.34
C ALA A 507 -28.74 18.99 -18.34
N SER A 508 -30.05 19.21 -18.39
CA SER A 508 -31.04 18.51 -17.55
C SER A 508 -31.38 17.13 -18.12
N SER A 509 -31.85 16.19 -17.30
CA SER A 509 -32.40 14.91 -17.80
C SER A 509 -33.49 15.17 -18.85
N GLY A 510 -33.47 14.44 -19.96
CA GLY A 510 -34.42 14.66 -21.05
C GLY A 510 -33.93 14.21 -22.43
N LEU A 511 -34.76 14.49 -23.43
CA LEU A 511 -34.51 14.17 -24.83
C LEU A 511 -33.70 15.29 -25.50
N TYR A 512 -32.63 14.91 -26.20
CA TYR A 512 -31.79 15.77 -27.01
C TYR A 512 -31.63 15.21 -28.42
N PHE A 513 -31.16 16.05 -29.33
CA PHE A 513 -30.91 15.72 -30.72
C PHE A 513 -29.47 16.07 -31.09
N VAL A 514 -28.75 15.08 -31.60
CA VAL A 514 -27.48 15.28 -32.30
C VAL A 514 -27.79 15.67 -33.72
N ARG A 515 -27.18 16.75 -34.21
CA ARG A 515 -27.31 17.18 -35.60
C ARG A 515 -25.93 17.32 -36.22
N VAL A 516 -25.71 16.60 -37.32
CA VAL A 516 -24.50 16.71 -38.14
C VAL A 516 -24.86 17.39 -39.45
N ARG A 517 -24.07 18.38 -39.87
CA ARG A 517 -24.24 19.09 -41.15
C ARG A 517 -22.92 19.24 -41.87
N ALA A 518 -22.88 18.89 -43.14
CA ALA A 518 -21.75 19.14 -44.02
C ALA A 518 -22.21 19.16 -45.49
N ALA A 519 -21.58 19.99 -46.33
CA ALA A 519 -21.80 20.01 -47.79
C ALA A 519 -23.27 20.06 -48.29
N GLY A 520 -24.21 20.55 -47.46
CA GLY A 520 -25.65 20.61 -47.78
C GLY A 520 -26.47 19.44 -47.24
N ASP A 521 -25.83 18.38 -46.74
CA ASP A 521 -26.47 17.25 -46.07
C ASP A 521 -26.64 17.50 -44.56
N GLU A 522 -27.73 16.96 -44.01
CA GLU A 522 -28.05 17.01 -42.59
C GLU A 522 -28.55 15.64 -42.11
N GLN A 523 -27.99 15.14 -41.01
CA GLN A 523 -28.54 13.98 -40.30
C GLN A 523 -28.80 14.31 -38.83
N LEU A 524 -29.85 13.69 -38.29
CA LEU A 524 -30.34 13.90 -36.94
C LEU A 524 -30.45 12.55 -36.21
N SER A 525 -29.94 12.50 -34.98
CA SER A 525 -30.08 11.34 -34.08
C SER A 525 -30.63 11.77 -32.73
N ARG A 526 -31.47 10.92 -32.12
CA ARG A 526 -32.12 11.18 -30.83
C ARG A 526 -31.32 10.54 -29.71
N ILE A 527 -31.05 11.28 -28.65
CA ILE A 527 -30.34 10.79 -27.45
C ILE A 527 -31.09 11.17 -26.18
N MET A 528 -31.05 10.31 -25.17
CA MET A 528 -31.77 10.48 -23.90
C MET A 528 -30.78 10.55 -22.74
N LEU A 529 -30.76 11.68 -22.03
CA LEU A 529 -29.96 11.87 -20.82
C LEU A 529 -30.78 11.55 -19.57
N MET A 530 -30.21 10.76 -18.67
CA MET A 530 -30.79 10.28 -17.41
C MET A 530 -29.87 10.65 -16.24
N LYS A 531 -30.09 11.81 -15.60
CA LYS A 531 -29.50 12.14 -14.29
C LYS A 531 -30.42 11.75 -13.15
#